data_AF-A0A286RIN5-F1
#
_entry.id   AF-A0A286RIN5-F1
#
_cell.length_a   1.000
_cell.length_b   1.000
_cell.length_c   1.000
_cell.angle_alpha   90.00
_cell.angle_beta   90.00
_cell.angle_gamma   90.00
#
_symmetry.space_group_name_H-M   'P 1'
#
loop_
_entity.id
_entity.type
_entity.pdbx_description
1 polymer ?
#
loop_
_entity_poly.entity_id
_entity_poly.type
_entity_poly.pdbx_seq_one_letter_code
_entity_poly.pdbx_strand_id
1 'polypeptide(L)'
;MASVAKDGKGWRILFVAPDGKWKTLRLGRVDKKTAESIRVHVEALLAARTAGLPLRQETAVWLASVGDTLRERLVRAGLTKVTPAAVLGTAVEAYLNCQTQIKPASLCATRYALKNLVQFFGPERRLDSITEGDADDFVRWLATEACKQRGG
;
A
#
# COMPACT_ATOMS: atom_id res chain seq x y z
N MET A 1 25.04 -0.26 4.38
CA MET A 1 25.32 0.56 5.57
C MET A 1 24.63 1.91 5.41
N ALA A 2 23.94 2.41 6.43
CA ALA A 2 23.28 3.71 6.40
C ALA A 2 23.83 4.62 7.51
N SER A 3 24.02 5.90 7.22
CA SER A 3 24.54 6.88 8.19
C SER A 3 23.60 8.07 8.34
N VAL A 4 23.45 8.54 9.57
CA VAL A 4 22.69 9.76 9.89
C VAL A 4 23.62 10.96 9.77
N ALA A 5 23.22 11.96 8.99
CA ALA A 5 23.93 13.23 8.88
C ALA A 5 22.98 14.39 9.15
N LYS A 6 23.51 15.46 9.75
CA LYS A 6 22.78 16.71 9.92
C LYS A 6 22.73 17.45 8.59
N ASP A 7 21.59 18.03 8.28
CA ASP A 7 21.35 18.91 7.14
C ASP A 7 20.90 20.27 7.70
N GLY A 8 21.15 21.38 7.01
CA GLY A 8 21.05 22.73 7.61
C GLY A 8 19.76 23.01 8.40
N LYS A 9 18.61 22.49 7.92
CA LYS A 9 17.30 22.62 8.57
C LYS A 9 16.75 21.31 9.18
N GLY A 10 17.52 20.23 9.24
CA GLY A 10 17.01 18.93 9.66
C GLY A 10 18.02 17.77 9.66
N TRP A 11 17.52 16.56 9.44
CA TRP A 11 18.35 15.35 9.36
C TRP A 11 18.16 14.63 8.03
N ARG A 12 19.20 13.93 7.60
CA ARG A 12 19.19 13.06 6.43
C ARG A 12 19.87 11.74 6.73
N ILE A 13 19.46 10.68 6.04
CA ILE A 13 20.09 9.37 6.08
C ILE A 13 20.74 9.13 4.72
N LEU A 14 22.04 8.88 4.71
CA LEU A 14 22.76 8.45 3.51
C LEU A 14 22.88 6.93 3.54
N PHE A 15 22.66 6.28 2.41
CA PHE A 15 22.85 4.84 2.29
C PHE A 15 23.21 4.45 0.86
N VAL A 16 23.83 3.28 0.71
CA VAL A 16 24.05 2.65 -0.60
C VAL A 16 22.87 1.75 -0.88
N ALA A 17 22.18 2.00 -1.99
CA ALA A 17 21.06 1.19 -2.42
C ALA A 17 21.55 -0.12 -3.08
N PRO A 18 20.69 -1.14 -3.23
CA PRO A 18 21.08 -2.42 -3.85
C PRO A 18 21.57 -2.29 -5.30
N ASP A 19 21.27 -1.18 -5.96
CA ASP A 19 21.77 -0.80 -7.29
C ASP A 19 23.22 -0.25 -7.26
N GLY A 20 23.87 -0.26 -6.09
CA GLY A 20 25.23 0.26 -5.89
C GLY A 20 25.31 1.78 -5.83
N LYS A 21 24.18 2.50 -5.96
CA LYS A 21 24.16 3.96 -5.99
C LYS A 21 23.96 4.53 -4.60
N TRP A 22 24.64 5.64 -4.33
CA TRP A 22 24.42 6.42 -3.12
C TRP A 22 23.08 7.15 -3.20
N LYS A 23 22.23 6.93 -2.20
CA LYS A 23 20.93 7.59 -2.05
C LYS A 23 20.87 8.34 -0.72
N THR A 24 20.09 9.40 -0.71
CA THR A 24 19.86 10.24 0.46
C THR A 24 18.37 10.34 0.75
N LEU A 25 17.98 9.95 1.96
CA LEU A 25 16.64 10.13 2.50
C LEU A 25 16.62 11.37 3.40
N ARG A 26 15.95 12.44 2.97
CA ARG A 26 15.80 13.66 3.77
C ARG A 26 14.61 13.51 4.72
N LEU A 27 14.86 13.55 6.04
CA LEU A 27 13.83 13.42 7.06
C LEU A 27 13.18 14.77 7.39
N GLY A 28 13.88 15.87 7.16
CA GLY A 28 13.41 17.21 7.52
C GLY A 28 13.59 17.48 9.01
N ARG A 29 12.68 18.26 9.61
CA ARG A 29 12.77 18.69 11.01
C ARG A 29 12.30 17.57 11.94
N VAL A 30 13.23 16.67 12.26
CA VAL A 30 13.07 15.63 13.30
C VAL A 30 14.17 15.78 14.35
N ASP A 31 14.01 15.18 15.52
CA ASP A 31 15.07 15.10 16.51
C ASP A 31 16.09 14.01 16.13
N LYS A 32 17.28 14.06 16.73
CA LYS A 32 18.37 13.12 16.43
C LYS A 32 17.98 11.67 16.75
N LYS A 33 17.23 11.44 17.85
CA LYS A 33 16.85 10.09 18.27
C LYS A 33 15.88 9.47 17.28
N THR A 34 14.88 10.22 16.83
CA THR A 34 13.99 9.78 15.74
C THR A 34 14.76 9.50 14.45
N ALA A 35 15.73 10.34 14.09
CA ALA A 35 16.56 10.09 12.91
C ALA A 35 17.38 8.79 13.01
N GLU A 36 17.94 8.49 14.18
CA GLU A 36 18.65 7.24 14.45
C GLU A 36 17.72 6.02 14.43
N SER A 37 16.53 6.13 15.02
CA SER A 37 15.50 5.08 14.97
C SER A 37 15.09 4.74 13.53
N ILE A 38 14.83 5.77 12.70
CA ILE A 38 14.51 5.57 11.28
C ILE A 38 15.69 4.91 10.55
N ARG A 39 16.94 5.28 10.86
CA ARG A 39 18.14 4.67 10.27
C ARG A 39 18.21 3.17 10.53
N VAL A 40 17.86 2.70 11.72
CA VAL A 40 17.82 1.26 12.05
C VAL A 40 16.84 0.52 11.15
N HIS A 41 15.62 1.05 10.97
CA HIS A 41 14.62 0.44 10.07
C HIS A 41 15.07 0.47 8.61
N VAL A 42 15.70 1.54 8.15
CA VAL A 42 16.27 1.64 6.79
C VAL A 42 17.36 0.61 6.57
N GLU A 43 18.24 0.36 7.54
CA GLU A 43 19.26 -0.70 7.45
C GLU A 43 18.62 -2.09 7.39
N ALA A 44 17.60 -2.35 8.19
CA ALA A 44 16.86 -3.62 8.15
C ALA A 44 16.19 -3.85 6.78
N LEU A 45 15.62 -2.80 6.18
CA LEU A 45 15.02 -2.85 4.84
C LEU A 45 16.07 -3.18 3.77
N LEU A 46 17.24 -2.54 3.84
CA LEU A 46 18.35 -2.80 2.92
C LEU A 46 18.90 -4.21 3.09
N ALA A 47 19.10 -4.67 4.33
CA ALA A 47 19.59 -6.02 4.61
C ALA A 47 18.64 -7.09 4.07
N ALA A 48 17.33 -6.95 4.32
CA ALA A 48 16.31 -7.86 3.79
C ALA A 48 16.31 -7.88 2.25
N ARG A 49 16.42 -6.71 1.61
CA ARG A 49 16.51 -6.57 0.15
C ARG A 49 17.75 -7.23 -0.44
N THR A 50 18.92 -7.01 0.15
CA THR A 50 20.19 -7.54 -0.37
C THR A 50 20.31 -9.05 -0.12
N ALA A 51 19.84 -9.54 1.03
CA ALA A 51 19.90 -10.95 1.38
C ALA A 51 18.74 -11.79 0.83
N GLY A 52 17.70 -11.17 0.26
CA GLY A 52 16.49 -11.86 -0.17
C GLY A 52 15.67 -12.45 0.99
N LEU A 53 15.88 -11.94 2.21
CA LEU A 53 15.26 -12.44 3.43
C LEU A 53 13.94 -11.72 3.73
N PRO A 54 13.01 -12.36 4.46
CA PRO A 54 11.78 -11.71 4.90
C PRO A 54 12.09 -10.50 5.79
N LEU A 55 11.20 -9.50 5.73
CA LEU A 55 11.29 -8.32 6.60
C LEU A 55 11.04 -8.71 8.06
N ARG A 56 11.81 -8.10 8.97
CA ARG A 56 11.53 -8.23 10.41
C ARG A 56 10.15 -7.66 10.72
N GLN A 57 9.43 -8.33 11.61
CA GLN A 57 8.07 -7.95 12.01
C GLN A 57 7.99 -6.50 12.49
N GLU A 58 8.94 -6.06 13.33
CA GLU A 58 9.02 -4.67 13.82
C GLU A 58 9.11 -3.65 12.69
N THR A 59 9.94 -3.92 11.67
CA THR A 59 10.08 -3.04 10.50
C THR A 59 8.83 -3.03 9.63
N ALA A 60 8.11 -4.15 9.54
CA ALA A 60 6.84 -4.22 8.83
C ALA A 60 5.74 -3.41 9.54
N VAL A 61 5.64 -3.52 10.88
CA VAL A 61 4.70 -2.74 11.70
C VAL A 61 5.05 -1.25 11.65
N TRP A 62 6.34 -0.91 11.69
CA TRP A 62 6.80 0.47 11.51
C TRP A 62 6.40 1.00 10.13
N LEU A 63 6.65 0.25 9.05
CA LEU A 63 6.22 0.66 7.70
C LEU A 63 4.70 0.89 7.60
N ALA A 64 3.89 0.10 8.31
CA ALA A 64 2.44 0.26 8.33
C ALA A 64 1.99 1.53 9.07
N SER A 65 2.68 1.89 10.17
CA SER A 65 2.37 3.05 11.01
C SER A 65 3.00 4.37 10.55
N VAL A 66 3.97 4.32 9.63
CA VAL A 66 4.62 5.50 9.07
C VAL A 66 3.64 6.34 8.25
N GLY A 67 3.59 7.64 8.57
CA GLY A 67 2.78 8.63 7.85
C GLY A 67 3.22 8.83 6.39
N ASP A 68 2.27 9.30 5.57
CA ASP A 68 2.37 9.35 4.11
C ASP A 68 3.62 10.06 3.59
N THR A 69 3.99 11.20 4.20
CA THR A 69 5.17 11.97 3.78
C THR A 69 6.47 11.16 3.87
N LEU A 70 6.64 10.36 4.92
CA LEU A 70 7.84 9.55 5.07
C LEU A 70 7.76 8.30 4.18
N ARG A 71 6.57 7.72 4.01
CA ARG A 71 6.33 6.62 3.07
C ARG A 71 6.70 6.99 1.63
N GLU A 72 6.25 8.14 1.14
CA GLU A 72 6.60 8.67 -0.18
C GLU A 72 8.12 8.85 -0.35
N ARG A 73 8.80 9.33 0.70
CA ARG A 73 10.26 9.51 0.67
C ARG A 73 10.98 8.16 0.63
N LEU A 74 10.52 7.15 1.36
CA LEU A 74 11.07 5.79 1.33
C LEU A 74 10.88 5.14 -0.05
N VAL A 75 9.71 5.33 -0.65
CA VAL A 75 9.39 4.93 -2.03
C VAL A 75 10.33 5.60 -3.03
N ARG A 76 10.47 6.93 -2.96
CA ARG A 76 11.35 7.70 -3.85
C ARG A 76 12.81 7.29 -3.72
N ALA A 77 13.22 6.90 -2.51
CA ALA A 77 14.54 6.36 -2.24
C ALA A 77 14.71 4.90 -2.71
N GLY A 78 13.64 4.25 -3.17
CA GLY A 78 13.63 2.87 -3.67
C GLY A 78 13.74 1.80 -2.58
N LEU A 79 13.53 2.17 -1.32
CA LEU A 79 13.64 1.26 -0.17
C LEU A 79 12.43 0.32 -0.10
N THR A 80 11.25 0.87 -0.37
CA THR A 80 9.99 0.13 -0.41
C THR A 80 9.48 0.11 -1.85
N LYS A 81 8.89 -1.01 -2.29
CA LYS A 81 8.10 -0.98 -3.53
C LYS A 81 6.84 -0.17 -3.24
N VAL A 82 6.43 0.69 -4.17
CA VAL A 82 5.04 1.14 -4.21
C VAL A 82 4.25 -0.14 -4.42
N THR A 83 3.60 -0.67 -3.40
CA THR A 83 2.37 -1.39 -3.69
C THR A 83 1.43 -0.27 -4.10
N PRO A 84 1.11 -0.07 -5.39
CA PRO A 84 0.02 0.83 -5.72
C PRO A 84 -1.12 0.32 -4.87
N ALA A 85 -1.72 1.19 -4.05
CA ALA A 85 -2.93 0.80 -3.36
C ALA A 85 -3.87 0.33 -4.46
N ALA A 86 -4.14 -0.97 -4.46
CA ALA A 86 -4.88 -1.58 -5.55
C ALA A 86 -6.22 -0.86 -5.57
N VAL A 87 -6.49 -0.19 -6.68
CA VAL A 87 -7.78 0.45 -6.89
C VAL A 87 -8.78 -0.63 -7.20
N LEU A 88 -9.98 -0.44 -6.70
CA LEU A 88 -11.00 -1.46 -6.65
C LEU A 88 -11.31 -2.02 -8.04
N GLY A 89 -11.37 -1.17 -9.07
CA GLY A 89 -11.56 -1.61 -10.45
C GLY A 89 -10.50 -2.59 -10.93
N THR A 90 -9.21 -2.24 -10.78
CA THR A 90 -8.10 -3.12 -11.18
C THR A 90 -8.03 -4.42 -10.40
N ALA A 91 -8.37 -4.39 -9.10
CA ALA A 91 -8.38 -5.58 -8.26
C ALA A 91 -9.50 -6.54 -8.66
N VAL A 92 -10.68 -6.01 -8.97
CA VAL A 92 -11.85 -6.77 -9.43
C VAL A 92 -11.57 -7.44 -10.78
N GLU A 93 -11.00 -6.71 -11.73
CA GLU A 93 -10.63 -7.26 -13.05
C GLU A 93 -9.57 -8.35 -12.93
N ALA A 94 -8.52 -8.12 -12.12
CA ALA A 94 -7.49 -9.12 -11.87
C ALA A 94 -8.08 -10.40 -11.24
N TYR A 95 -8.99 -10.25 -10.27
CA TYR A 95 -9.67 -11.39 -9.64
C TYR A 95 -10.49 -12.20 -10.65
N LEU A 96 -11.26 -11.54 -11.51
CA LEU A 96 -12.06 -12.21 -12.54
C LEU A 96 -11.18 -12.93 -13.57
N ASN A 97 -10.05 -12.33 -13.98
CA ASN A 97 -9.13 -12.90 -14.96
C ASN A 97 -8.39 -14.13 -14.43
N CYS A 98 -8.10 -14.19 -13.13
CA CYS A 98 -7.44 -15.33 -12.51
C CYS A 98 -8.37 -16.52 -12.26
N GLN A 99 -9.70 -16.34 -12.39
CA GLN A 99 -10.65 -17.34 -11.96
C GLN A 99 -10.93 -18.41 -13.02
N THR A 100 -10.06 -19.40 -13.04
CA THR A 100 -10.10 -20.53 -14.00
C THR A 100 -10.87 -21.75 -13.50
N GLN A 101 -11.21 -21.81 -12.21
CA GLN A 101 -11.75 -23.02 -11.55
C GLN A 101 -13.22 -22.91 -11.09
N ILE A 102 -13.90 -21.79 -11.33
CA ILE A 102 -15.31 -21.62 -10.94
C ILE A 102 -16.23 -22.01 -12.11
N LYS A 103 -17.30 -22.76 -11.79
CA LYS A 103 -18.35 -23.10 -12.75
C LYS A 103 -18.94 -21.82 -13.39
N PRO A 104 -19.23 -21.80 -14.71
CA PRO A 104 -19.66 -20.59 -15.41
C PRO A 104 -20.86 -19.87 -14.75
N ALA A 105 -21.84 -20.61 -14.24
CA ALA A 105 -23.00 -20.04 -13.55
C ALA A 105 -22.63 -19.29 -12.26
N SER A 106 -21.68 -19.82 -11.48
CA SER A 106 -21.18 -19.18 -10.26
C SER A 106 -20.31 -17.95 -10.59
N LEU A 107 -19.59 -17.96 -11.71
CA LEU A 107 -18.87 -16.77 -12.19
C LEU A 107 -19.82 -15.62 -12.56
N CYS A 108 -20.99 -15.91 -13.14
CA CYS A 108 -21.98 -14.88 -13.46
C CYS A 108 -22.49 -14.16 -12.21
N ALA A 109 -22.83 -14.91 -11.16
CA ALA A 109 -23.26 -14.32 -9.88
C ALA A 109 -22.14 -13.49 -9.24
N THR A 110 -20.90 -14.00 -9.23
CA THR A 110 -19.74 -13.28 -8.70
C THR A 110 -19.44 -12.00 -9.51
N ARG A 111 -19.54 -12.03 -10.85
CA ARG A 111 -19.38 -10.84 -11.69
C ARG A 111 -20.41 -9.76 -11.35
N TYR A 112 -21.66 -10.16 -11.11
CA TYR A 112 -22.71 -9.21 -10.76
C TYR A 112 -22.45 -8.56 -9.40
N ALA A 113 -22.05 -9.34 -8.39
CA ALA A 113 -21.69 -8.83 -7.08
C ALA A 113 -20.50 -7.84 -7.16
N LEU A 114 -19.45 -8.16 -7.92
CA LEU A 114 -18.30 -7.28 -8.10
C LEU A 114 -18.65 -6.01 -8.89
N LYS A 115 -19.56 -6.08 -9.86
CA LYS A 115 -20.05 -4.91 -10.59
C LYS A 115 -20.79 -3.94 -9.67
N ASN A 116 -21.64 -4.46 -8.79
CA ASN A 116 -22.36 -3.67 -7.78
C ASN A 116 -21.37 -3.01 -6.81
N LEU A 117 -20.32 -3.73 -6.43
CA LEU A 117 -19.27 -3.24 -5.56
C LEU A 117 -18.48 -2.09 -6.22
N VAL A 118 -18.10 -2.21 -7.49
CA VAL A 118 -17.49 -1.11 -8.27
C VAL A 118 -18.46 0.06 -8.47
N GLN A 119 -19.76 -0.20 -8.65
CA GLN A 119 -20.78 0.85 -8.82
C GLN A 119 -20.95 1.68 -7.55
N PHE A 120 -20.95 1.05 -6.38
CA PHE A 120 -21.14 1.75 -5.11
C PHE A 120 -19.91 2.54 -4.68
N PHE A 121 -18.73 1.91 -4.70
CA PHE A 121 -17.49 2.52 -4.23
C PHE A 121 -16.80 3.41 -5.27
N GLY A 122 -17.04 3.13 -6.56
CA GLY A 122 -16.32 3.72 -7.68
C GLY A 122 -15.05 2.94 -8.04
N PRO A 123 -14.64 2.94 -9.32
CA PRO A 123 -13.50 2.15 -9.80
C PRO A 123 -12.14 2.63 -9.26
N GLU A 124 -12.03 3.93 -8.96
CA GLU A 124 -10.82 4.57 -8.43
C GLU A 124 -10.70 4.49 -6.90
N ARG A 125 -11.68 3.89 -6.21
CA ARG A 125 -11.61 3.72 -4.75
C ARG A 125 -10.41 2.84 -4.41
N ARG A 126 -9.58 3.29 -3.47
CA ARG A 126 -8.47 2.49 -2.98
C ARG A 126 -8.99 1.41 -2.03
N LEU A 127 -8.49 0.19 -2.16
CA LEU A 127 -8.89 -0.90 -1.26
C LEU A 127 -8.53 -0.63 0.20
N ASP A 128 -7.45 0.13 0.46
CA ASP A 128 -7.01 0.49 1.82
C ASP A 128 -7.87 1.57 2.48
N SER A 129 -8.75 2.23 1.72
CA SER A 129 -9.66 3.27 2.21
C SER A 129 -11.08 2.76 2.41
N ILE A 130 -11.31 1.45 2.35
CA ILE A 130 -12.62 0.82 2.63
C ILE A 130 -12.62 0.42 4.11
N THR A 131 -13.48 1.06 4.88
CA THR A 131 -13.67 0.79 6.30
C THR A 131 -14.86 -0.16 6.53
N GLU A 132 -14.98 -0.69 7.74
CA GLU A 132 -16.14 -1.53 8.13
C GLU A 132 -17.47 -0.76 8.00
N GLY A 133 -17.48 0.54 8.35
CA GLY A 133 -18.66 1.39 8.17
C GLY A 133 -19.06 1.55 6.70
N ASP A 134 -18.08 1.65 5.79
CA ASP A 134 -18.41 1.69 4.36
C ASP A 134 -18.98 0.35 3.86
N ALA A 135 -18.61 -0.78 4.48
CA ALA A 135 -19.16 -2.09 4.15
C ALA A 135 -20.63 -2.22 4.60
N ASP A 136 -20.97 -1.70 5.78
CA ASP A 136 -22.37 -1.62 6.24
C ASP A 136 -23.21 -0.73 5.31
N ASP A 137 -22.66 0.40 4.86
CA ASP A 137 -23.34 1.27 3.91
C ASP A 137 -23.56 0.58 2.56
N PHE A 138 -22.61 -0.23 2.11
CA PHE A 138 -22.77 -1.07 0.91
C PHE A 138 -23.90 -2.09 1.08
N VAL A 139 -24.00 -2.76 2.23
CA VAL A 139 -25.09 -3.72 2.52
C VAL A 139 -26.45 -3.01 2.53
N ARG A 140 -26.54 -1.82 3.14
CA ARG A 140 -27.75 -0.99 3.11
C ARG A 140 -28.11 -0.59 1.68
N TRP A 141 -27.12 -0.20 0.88
CA TRP A 141 -27.32 0.17 -0.52
C TRP A 141 -27.82 -1.01 -1.37
N LEU A 142 -27.30 -2.23 -1.17
CA LEU A 142 -27.78 -3.43 -1.87
C LEU A 142 -29.26 -3.74 -1.60
N ALA A 143 -29.78 -3.37 -0.42
CA ALA A 143 -31.19 -3.53 -0.06
C ALA A 143 -32.11 -2.46 -0.72
N THR A 144 -31.55 -1.41 -1.32
CA THR A 144 -32.33 -0.37 -2.00
C THR A 144 -32.60 -0.70 -3.48
N GLU A 145 -33.65 -0.10 -4.04
CA GLU A 145 -34.04 -0.25 -5.45
C GLU A 145 -32.96 0.27 -6.44
N ALA A 146 -31.98 1.05 -5.97
CA ALA A 146 -30.86 1.55 -6.77
C ALA A 146 -29.97 0.42 -7.36
N CYS A 147 -29.90 -0.74 -6.69
CA CYS A 147 -29.20 -1.92 -7.20
C CYS A 147 -30.02 -2.67 -8.27
N LYS A 148 -31.36 -2.57 -8.24
CA LYS A 148 -32.27 -3.38 -9.09
C LYS A 148 -32.53 -2.77 -10.47
N GLN A 149 -32.37 -1.46 -10.65
CA GLN A 149 -32.92 -0.73 -11.80
C GLN A 149 -32.23 -0.90 -13.17
N ARG A 150 -31.26 -1.81 -13.37
CA ARG A 150 -30.61 -1.98 -14.69
C ARG A 150 -30.26 -3.42 -15.06
N GLY A 151 -31.15 -4.34 -14.72
CA GLY A 151 -31.18 -5.71 -15.27
C GLY A 151 -32.32 -5.91 -16.27
N GLY A 152 -32.60 -4.91 -17.11
CA GLY A 152 -33.56 -4.98 -18.23
C GLY A 152 -32.81 -5.01 -19.55
#